data_AF-A0A3R9E0D0-F1
#
_entry.id   AF-A0A3R9E0D0-F1
#
_cell.length_a   1.000
_cell.length_b   1.000
_cell.length_c   1.000
_cell.angle_alpha   90.00
_cell.angle_beta   90.00
_cell.angle_gamma   90.00
#
_symmetry.space_group_name_H-M   'P 1'
#
loop_
_entity.id
_entity.type
_entity.pdbx_description
1 polymer ?
#
loop_
_entity_poly.entity_id
_entity_poly.type
_entity_poly.pdbx_seq_one_letter_code
_entity_poly.pdbx_strand_id
1 'polypeptide(L)' 'MTNRELWQALPEELREEFDALVGKGLNIQAIFVLREKSGRTPPPSIHEGVALLDHRARVLGERDQPRQA' A
#
# COMPACT_ATOMS: atom_id res chain seq x y z
N MET A 1 -10.55 10.23 -2.47
CA MET A 1 -10.65 8.94 -1.76
C MET A 1 -9.54 8.91 -0.72
N THR A 2 -9.83 8.42 0.48
CA THR A 2 -8.82 8.26 1.55
C THR A 2 -7.91 7.07 1.27
N ASN A 3 -6.72 7.06 1.86
CA ASN A 3 -5.80 5.90 1.77
C ASN A 3 -6.44 4.60 2.31
N ARG A 4 -7.29 4.70 3.33
CA ARG A 4 -8.03 3.57 3.90
C ARG A 4 -9.08 3.00 2.95
N GLU A 5 -9.87 3.87 2.31
CA GLU A 5 -10.85 3.43 1.31
C GLU A 5 -10.18 2.82 0.09
N LEU A 6 -9.07 3.42 -0.36
CA LEU A 6 -8.26 2.86 -1.45
C LEU A 6 -7.75 1.47 -1.07
N TRP A 7 -7.17 1.31 0.13
CA TRP A 7 -6.67 0.03 0.63
C TRP A 7 -7.75 -1.04 0.71
N GLN A 8 -8.93 -0.70 1.25
CA GLN A 8 -10.03 -1.66 1.41
C GLN A 8 -10.65 -2.10 0.09
N ALA A 9 -10.54 -1.29 -0.96
CA ALA A 9 -11.02 -1.63 -2.29
C ALA A 9 -10.07 -2.54 -3.08
N LEU A 10 -8.84 -2.77 -2.61
CA LEU A 10 -7.89 -3.65 -3.29
C LEU A 10 -8.19 -5.13 -3.02
N PRO A 11 -8.03 -6.01 -4.02
CA PRO A 11 -8.01 -7.46 -3.80
C PRO A 11 -7.00 -7.86 -2.72
N GLU A 12 -7.28 -8.93 -1.97
CA GLU A 12 -6.40 -9.42 -0.91
C GLU A 12 -4.99 -9.74 -1.40
N GLU A 13 -4.88 -10.45 -2.52
CA GLU A 13 -3.60 -10.78 -3.17
C GLU A 13 -2.77 -9.52 -3.48
N LEU A 14 -3.43 -8.46 -3.94
CA LEU A 14 -2.76 -7.19 -4.23
C LEU A 14 -2.34 -6.46 -2.94
N ARG A 15 -3.14 -6.55 -1.88
CA ARG A 15 -2.77 -6.00 -0.56
C ARG A 15 -1.53 -6.69 -0.01
N GLU A 16 -1.49 -8.02 -0.07
CA GLU A 16 -0.33 -8.80 0.37
C GLU A 16 0.93 -8.49 -0.44
N GLU A 17 0.82 -8.43 -1.77
CA GLU A 17 1.94 -8.07 -2.65
C GLU A 17 2.44 -6.65 -2.36
N PHE A 18 1.52 -5.70 -2.18
CA PHE A 18 1.85 -4.31 -1.87
C PHE A 18 2.55 -4.20 -0.51
N ASP A 19 1.99 -4.81 0.54
CA ASP A 19 2.62 -4.82 1.88
C ASP A 19 4.01 -5.48 1.86
N ALA A 20 4.18 -6.57 1.11
CA ALA A 20 5.48 -7.24 0.98
C ALA A 20 6.53 -6.35 0.28
N LEU A 21 6.12 -5.55 -0.71
CA LEU A 21 7.01 -4.60 -1.37
C LEU A 21 7.35 -3.42 -0.44
N VAL A 22 6.37 -2.89 0.28
CA VAL A 22 6.56 -1.83 1.27
C VAL A 22 7.52 -2.29 2.39
N GLY A 23 7.31 -3.49 2.93
CA GLY A 23 8.18 -4.06 3.98
C GLY A 23 9.64 -4.28 3.52
N LYS A 24 9.88 -4.40 2.21
CA LYS A 24 11.22 -4.51 1.62
C LYS A 24 11.81 -3.15 1.19
N GLY A 25 11.08 -2.04 1.38
CA GLY A 25 11.47 -0.71 0.88
C GLY A 25 11.41 -0.54 -0.64
N LEU A 26 10.72 -1.45 -1.36
CA LEU A 26 10.59 -1.45 -2.82
C LEU A 26 9.44 -0.53 -3.26
N ASN A 27 9.57 0.75 -2.94
CA ASN A 27 8.48 1.73 -3.03
C ASN A 27 7.99 1.99 -4.45
N ILE A 28 8.91 2.04 -5.42
CA ILE A 28 8.58 2.26 -6.83
C ILE A 28 7.80 1.06 -7.37
N GLN A 29 8.22 -0.15 -7.03
CA GLN A 29 7.55 -1.39 -7.41
C GLN A 29 6.16 -1.49 -6.79
N ALA A 30 6.01 -1.08 -5.52
CA ALA A 30 4.70 -1.04 -4.85
C ALA A 30 3.71 -0.12 -5.60
N ILE A 31 4.14 1.09 -5.96
CA ILE A 31 3.31 2.04 -6.72
C ILE A 31 3.00 1.51 -8.12
N PHE A 32 3.97 0.88 -8.79
CA PHE A 32 3.76 0.27 -10.10
C PHE A 32 2.70 -0.83 -10.03
N VAL A 33 2.86 -1.79 -9.11
CA VAL A 33 1.93 -2.90 -8.90
C VAL A 33 0.52 -2.41 -8.55
N LEU A 34 0.40 -1.39 -7.69
CA LEU A 34 -0.88 -0.76 -7.38
C LEU A 34 -1.58 -0.24 -8.64
N ARG A 35 -0.84 0.47 -9.50
CA ARG A 35 -1.43 1.10 -10.69
C ARG A 35 -1.82 0.09 -11.76
N GLU A 36 -0.99 -0.93 -11.98
CA GLU A 36 -1.24 -1.95 -12.99
C GLU A 36 -2.29 -2.98 -12.56
N LYS A 37 -2.29 -3.38 -11.29
CA LYS A 37 -3.11 -4.51 -10.81
C LYS A 37 -4.35 -4.12 -10.02
N SER A 38 -4.57 -2.83 -9.73
CA SER A 38 -5.78 -2.40 -8.98
C SER A 38 -7.10 -2.63 -9.72
N GLY A 39 -7.06 -2.87 -11.04
CA GLY A 39 -8.27 -3.07 -11.85
C GLY A 39 -9.16 -1.82 -11.97
N ARG A 40 -8.66 -0.65 -11.56
CA ARG A 40 -9.42 0.61 -11.55
C ARG A 40 -9.21 1.40 -12.83
N THR A 41 -10.27 2.05 -13.30
CA THR A 41 -10.22 2.98 -14.44
C THR A 41 -10.85 4.32 -14.03
N PRO A 42 -10.07 5.43 -14.02
CA PRO A 42 -8.63 5.47 -14.22
C PRO A 42 -7.87 4.74 -13.09
N PRO A 43 -6.64 4.27 -13.36
CA PRO A 43 -5.79 3.71 -12.31
C PRO A 43 -5.51 4.78 -11.23
N PRO A 44 -5.17 4.38 -9.99
CA PRO A 44 -4.75 5.32 -8.96
C PRO A 44 -3.65 6.27 -9.46
N SER A 45 -3.77 7.54 -9.07
CA SER A 45 -2.73 8.52 -9.35
C SER A 45 -1.46 8.21 -8.57
N ILE A 46 -0.33 8.80 -8.99
CA ILE A 46 0.94 8.67 -8.25
C ILE A 46 0.79 9.23 -6.83
N HIS A 47 0.10 10.36 -6.65
CA HIS A 47 -0.14 10.95 -5.34
C HIS A 47 -0.95 10.02 -4.42
N GLU A 48 -1.98 9.35 -4.94
CA GLU A 48 -2.73 8.34 -4.19
C GLU A 48 -1.84 7.13 -3.85
N GLY A 49 -0.97 6.71 -4.77
CA GLY A 49 0.01 5.64 -4.54
C GLY A 49 1.00 5.97 -3.43
N VAL A 50 1.58 7.19 -3.43
CA VAL A 50 2.48 7.65 -2.37
C VAL A 50 1.76 7.76 -1.04
N ALA A 51 0.55 8.34 -1.02
CA ALA A 51 -0.24 8.48 0.21
C ALA A 51 -0.63 7.12 0.82
N LEU A 52 -0.91 6.11 -0.02
CA LEU A 52 -1.14 4.74 0.43
C LEU A 52 0.14 4.09 0.94
N LEU A 53 1.26 4.26 0.22
CA LEU A 53 2.56 3.73 0.61
C LEU A 53 2.98 4.23 2.00
N ASP A 54 2.91 5.54 2.23
CA ASP A 54 3.24 6.15 3.53
C ASP A 54 2.35 5.62 4.65
N HIS A 55 1.06 5.43 4.36
CA HIS A 55 0.12 4.86 5.32
C HIS A 55 0.50 3.40 5.67
N ARG A 56 0.81 2.58 4.67
CA ARG A 56 1.20 1.18 4.89
C ARG A 56 2.55 1.05 5.58
N ALA A 57 3.53 1.87 5.23
CA ALA A 57 4.84 1.89 5.90
C ALA A 57 4.69 2.16 7.41
N ARG A 58 3.82 3.11 7.80
CA ARG A 58 3.50 3.37 9.21
C ARG A 58 2.84 2.17 9.89
N VAL A 59 1.81 1.59 9.27
CA VAL A 59 1.10 0.43 9.84
C VAL A 59 2.00 -0.79 10.00
N LEU A 60 2.90 -1.04 9.05
CA LEU A 60 3.86 -2.15 9.12
C LEU A 60 4.96 -1.86 10.15
N GLY A 61 5.46 -0.62 10.24
CA GLY A 61 6.43 -0.21 11.26
C GLY A 61 5.86 -0.27 12.69
N GLU A 62 4.59 0.08 12.88
CA GLU A 62 3.88 -0.07 14.16
C GLU A 62 3.67 -1.54 14.55
N ARG A 63 3.60 -2.46 13.57
CA ARG A 63 3.53 -3.91 13.82
C ARG A 63 4.88 -4.50 14.22
N ASP A 64 5.98 -3.97 13.66
CA ASP A 64 7.35 -4.39 13.98
C ASP A 64 7.86 -3.83 15.32
N GLN A 65 7.25 -2.76 15.84
CA GLN A 65 7.47 -2.38 17.23
C GLN A 65 6.76 -3.39 18.15
N PRO A 66 7.49 -4.13 19.01
CA PRO A 66 6.83 -4.87 20.08
C PRO A 66 6.03 -3.86 20.90
N ARG A 67 4.73 -4.13 21.11
CA ARG A 67 3.91 -3.36 22.05
C ARG A 67 4.69 -3.31 23.36
N GLN A 68 5.25 -2.15 23.70
CA GLN A 68 5.83 -1.96 25.02
C GLN A 68 4.68 -2.19 26.02
N ALA A 69 5.00 -3.01 27.02
CA ALA A 69 4.11 -3.61 28.01
C ALA A 69 3.20 -2.60 28.72
#